data_AF-A0A3B5L875-F1
#
_entry.id   AF-A0A3B5L875-F1
#
_cell.length_a   1.000
_cell.length_b   1.000
_cell.length_c   1.000
_cell.angle_alpha   90.00
_cell.angle_beta   90.00
_cell.angle_gamma   90.00
#
_symmetry.space_group_name_H-M   'P 1'
#
loop_
_entity.id
_entity.type
_entity.pdbx_description
1 polymer ?
#
loop_
_entity_poly.entity_id
_entity_poly.type
_entity_poly.pdbx_seq_one_letter_code
_entity_poly.pdbx_strand_id
1 'polypeptide(L)'
;MTLSSEVSFLSLSLQLSDALGDWPPGGNNQSGGPWPANPTWPGQPATNPTWPGGQPAANPTWPGGQPAANPMWPGGQPAANPTWPGGQSGGNSMWPGGNPSQPTTPGSYGPGAPTPAAPQKNLAVPYEEKLPGGMYDKLLITIKGTIKPNAGRITVNLSAGNDIAFHFNPRFNESGKKVIVRNSLVGEKWGKEERDMKQFPFVQGQPFELKILCTTTEFKVAVNNSHVLEFRHRLTNLSSINTLGIYYDLTLSDVRVEKLH
;
A
#
# COMPACT_ATOMS: atom_id res chain seq x y z
N MET A 1 23.95 -25.50 -4.66
CA MET A 1 22.81 -24.55 -4.61
C MET A 1 22.07 -24.79 -3.30
N THR A 2 21.33 -23.79 -2.79
CA THR A 2 20.55 -23.77 -1.52
C THR A 2 21.29 -23.66 -0.18
N LEU A 3 22.19 -22.67 -0.04
CA LEU A 3 22.61 -22.12 1.27
C LEU A 3 22.51 -20.59 1.34
N SER A 4 22.38 -19.89 0.20
CA SER A 4 22.34 -18.42 0.17
C SER A 4 20.96 -17.82 0.48
N SER A 5 19.88 -18.58 0.31
CA SER A 5 18.53 -18.10 0.58
C SER A 5 18.23 -18.08 2.08
N GLU A 6 18.53 -19.15 2.81
CA GLU A 6 18.21 -19.24 4.25
C GLU A 6 19.00 -18.26 5.12
N VAL A 7 20.26 -17.97 4.79
CA VAL A 7 21.07 -16.97 5.49
C VAL A 7 20.52 -15.55 5.26
N SER A 8 19.93 -15.28 4.08
CA SER A 8 19.27 -14.01 3.79
C SER A 8 17.93 -13.86 4.53
N PHE A 9 17.19 -14.95 4.76
CA PHE A 9 15.90 -14.93 5.47
C PHE A 9 16.08 -14.74 6.98
N LEU A 10 17.05 -15.43 7.60
CA LEU A 10 17.36 -15.25 9.02
C LEU A 10 17.92 -13.85 9.29
N SER A 11 18.75 -13.30 8.39
CA SER A 11 19.25 -11.93 8.49
C SER A 11 18.15 -10.88 8.34
N LEU A 12 17.11 -11.12 7.53
CA LEU A 12 15.98 -10.19 7.38
C LEU A 12 15.05 -10.22 8.60
N SER A 13 14.79 -11.41 9.14
CA SER A 13 14.03 -11.59 10.37
C SER A 13 14.77 -11.00 11.57
N LEU A 14 16.10 -11.20 11.67
CA LEU A 14 16.92 -10.56 12.71
C LEU A 14 16.93 -9.04 12.55
N GLN A 15 17.10 -8.49 11.35
CA GLN A 15 17.13 -7.03 11.17
C GLN A 15 15.79 -6.35 11.43
N LEU A 16 14.66 -7.01 11.17
CA LEU A 16 13.34 -6.53 11.59
C LEU A 16 13.12 -6.73 13.09
N SER A 17 13.57 -7.83 13.70
CA SER A 17 13.47 -7.99 15.15
C SER A 17 14.44 -7.09 15.91
N ASP A 18 15.59 -6.73 15.36
CA ASP A 18 16.59 -5.85 15.99
C ASP A 18 16.18 -4.38 15.82
N ALA A 19 15.68 -3.99 14.63
CA ALA A 19 15.09 -2.66 14.44
C ALA A 19 13.80 -2.45 15.25
N LEU A 20 13.13 -3.53 15.68
CA LEU A 20 11.90 -3.51 16.48
C LEU A 20 12.06 -4.04 17.91
N GLY A 21 13.26 -4.47 18.32
CA GLY A 21 13.50 -5.25 19.55
C GLY A 21 14.32 -4.54 20.62
N ASP A 22 14.99 -3.44 20.30
CA ASP A 22 15.82 -2.68 21.25
C ASP A 22 15.04 -1.68 22.14
N TRP A 23 13.85 -2.05 22.63
CA TRP A 23 13.12 -1.24 23.63
C TRP A 23 12.48 -2.11 24.73
N PRO A 24 12.63 -1.78 26.03
CA PRO A 24 12.19 -2.65 27.11
C PRO A 24 10.66 -2.81 27.13
N PRO A 25 10.15 -3.97 27.59
CA PRO A 25 8.73 -4.24 27.64
C PRO A 25 8.06 -3.32 28.65
N GLY A 26 7.21 -2.42 28.16
CA GLY A 26 6.33 -1.60 28.99
C GLY A 26 5.29 -2.49 29.67
N GLY A 27 5.59 -2.88 30.91
CA GLY A 27 4.65 -3.57 31.80
C GLY A 27 3.47 -2.67 32.15
N ASN A 28 2.27 -3.25 32.08
CA ASN A 28 1.02 -2.63 32.49
C ASN A 28 0.80 -2.92 33.99
N ASN A 29 0.47 -1.89 34.80
CA ASN A 29 -0.69 -1.83 35.72
C ASN A 29 -0.46 -0.99 37.01
N GLN A 30 -1.32 0.02 37.17
CA GLN A 30 -1.88 0.64 38.41
C GLN A 30 -1.00 1.02 39.63
N SER A 31 -0.94 2.32 39.93
CA SER A 31 -1.43 2.92 41.19
C SER A 31 -1.12 4.43 41.24
N GLY A 32 -2.01 5.22 41.84
CA GLY A 32 -2.02 6.69 41.78
C GLY A 32 -0.95 7.38 42.64
N GLY A 33 -0.59 8.61 42.24
CA GLY A 33 0.30 9.52 42.99
C GLY A 33 0.92 10.58 42.08
N PRO A 34 1.17 11.82 42.56
CA PRO A 34 1.09 13.03 41.76
C PRO A 34 2.31 13.27 40.84
N TRP A 35 2.03 13.86 39.68
CA TRP A 35 3.01 14.30 38.69
C TRP A 35 4.02 15.30 39.27
N PRO A 36 5.33 15.18 38.99
CA PRO A 36 6.28 16.24 39.29
C PRO A 36 6.12 17.41 38.30
N ALA A 37 6.30 18.61 38.84
CA ALA A 37 6.11 19.90 38.20
C ALA A 37 7.00 20.12 36.96
N ASN A 38 6.44 20.83 35.98
CA ASN A 38 7.11 21.31 34.78
C ASN A 38 8.12 22.43 35.13
N PRO A 39 9.38 22.41 34.65
CA PRO A 39 10.30 23.52 34.88
C PRO A 39 9.90 24.77 34.07
N THR A 40 9.60 25.85 34.77
CA THR A 40 9.32 27.19 34.23
C THR A 40 10.60 27.89 33.76
N TRP A 41 10.62 28.34 32.50
CA TRP A 41 11.58 29.34 32.00
C TRP A 41 10.95 30.75 32.00
N PRO A 42 11.70 31.83 32.31
CA PRO A 42 11.13 33.14 32.57
C PRO A 42 10.98 33.96 31.28
N GLY A 43 9.79 34.52 31.04
CA GLY A 43 9.59 35.49 29.97
C GLY A 43 8.16 35.59 29.46
N GLN A 44 7.40 36.51 30.06
CA GLN A 44 6.28 37.25 29.47
C GLN A 44 4.85 36.64 29.54
N PRO A 45 3.81 37.52 29.57
CA PRO A 45 2.81 37.52 30.64
C PRO A 45 1.50 36.78 30.32
N ALA A 46 0.82 36.41 31.41
CA ALA A 46 -0.54 35.90 31.41
C ALA A 46 -1.54 36.92 30.85
N THR A 47 -2.41 36.48 29.94
CA THR A 47 -3.85 36.82 29.89
C THR A 47 -4.50 36.01 28.78
N ASN A 48 -5.36 35.05 29.15
CA ASN A 48 -6.33 34.45 28.23
C ASN A 48 -7.69 35.12 28.52
N PRO A 49 -8.30 35.84 27.57
CA PRO A 49 -9.67 36.30 27.75
C PRO A 49 -10.64 35.15 27.42
N THR A 50 -11.28 34.64 28.46
CA THR A 50 -12.51 33.83 28.38
C THR A 50 -13.65 34.64 27.78
N TRP A 51 -14.30 34.11 26.73
CA TRP A 51 -15.63 34.58 26.27
C TRP A 51 -16.69 33.49 26.50
N PRO A 52 -17.93 33.85 26.89
CA PRO A 52 -18.98 32.93 27.28
C PRO A 52 -19.78 32.41 26.07
N GLY A 53 -20.53 31.34 26.32
CA GLY A 53 -21.17 30.51 25.29
C GLY A 53 -22.14 31.19 24.32
N GLY A 54 -22.30 30.51 23.18
CA GLY A 54 -23.35 30.70 22.19
C GLY A 54 -23.53 29.38 21.43
N GLN A 55 -24.78 28.98 21.21
CA GLN A 55 -25.20 27.74 20.52
C GLN A 55 -24.51 27.53 19.16
N PRO A 56 -24.32 26.28 18.69
CA PRO A 56 -23.89 26.05 17.32
C PRO A 56 -24.96 26.52 16.33
N ALA A 57 -24.56 27.45 15.46
CA ALA A 57 -25.36 27.89 14.31
C ALA A 57 -25.62 26.72 13.34
N ALA A 58 -26.82 26.70 12.78
CA ALA A 58 -27.26 25.76 11.76
C ALA A 58 -26.44 25.89 10.47
N ASN A 59 -26.19 24.75 9.82
CA ASN A 59 -25.51 24.63 8.53
C ASN A 59 -26.31 25.34 7.41
N PRO A 60 -25.69 26.13 6.51
CA PRO A 60 -26.41 26.74 5.39
C PRO A 60 -26.86 25.67 4.38
N THR A 61 -28.17 25.50 4.25
CA THR A 61 -28.83 24.73 3.19
C THR A 61 -28.74 25.47 1.87
N TRP A 62 -28.08 24.86 0.87
CA TRP A 62 -28.15 25.28 -0.52
C TRP A 62 -29.39 24.70 -1.21
N PRO A 63 -30.11 25.47 -2.05
CA PRO A 63 -31.33 25.00 -2.70
C PRO A 63 -31.03 24.25 -4.01
N GLY A 64 -31.64 23.07 -4.18
CA GLY A 64 -32.20 22.59 -5.44
C GLY A 64 -31.25 22.17 -6.57
N GLY A 65 -31.25 20.87 -6.88
CA GLY A 65 -30.76 20.34 -8.15
C GLY A 65 -30.70 18.81 -8.14
N GLN A 66 -31.73 18.14 -8.67
CA GLN A 66 -31.75 16.69 -8.88
C GLN A 66 -30.63 16.24 -9.85
N PRO A 67 -30.13 14.99 -9.74
CA PRO A 67 -29.07 14.49 -10.61
C PRO A 67 -29.55 14.36 -12.06
N ALA A 68 -28.78 14.90 -13.00
CA ALA A 68 -29.00 14.74 -14.43
C ALA A 68 -28.87 13.27 -14.85
N ALA A 69 -29.82 12.83 -15.67
CA ALA A 69 -29.87 11.51 -16.28
C ALA A 69 -28.73 11.31 -17.30
N ASN A 70 -28.30 10.05 -17.39
CA ASN A 70 -27.37 9.51 -18.38
C ASN A 70 -27.81 9.88 -19.82
N PRO A 71 -26.95 10.37 -20.72
CA PRO A 71 -27.35 10.62 -22.10
C PRO A 71 -27.52 9.30 -22.86
N MET A 72 -28.78 8.92 -23.10
CA MET A 72 -29.17 7.91 -24.09
C MET A 72 -29.00 8.48 -25.50
N TRP A 73 -28.23 7.79 -26.36
CA TRP A 73 -28.23 8.02 -27.81
C TRP A 73 -29.27 7.12 -28.48
N PRO A 74 -30.02 7.61 -29.49
CA PRO A 74 -31.07 6.84 -30.14
C PRO A 74 -30.51 5.89 -31.22
N GLY A 75 -30.93 4.62 -31.14
CA GLY A 75 -31.21 3.71 -32.25
C GLY A 75 -30.19 3.56 -33.39
N GLY A 76 -29.51 2.40 -33.43
CA GLY A 76 -28.89 1.87 -34.65
C GLY A 76 -28.00 0.65 -34.38
N GLN A 77 -28.44 -0.55 -34.76
CA GLN A 77 -27.63 -1.78 -34.86
C GLN A 77 -27.85 -2.41 -36.25
N PRO A 78 -26.94 -3.27 -36.74
CA PRO A 78 -25.50 -3.37 -36.49
C PRO A 78 -24.69 -3.44 -37.81
N ALA A 79 -23.49 -2.84 -37.85
CA ALA A 79 -22.57 -3.01 -38.98
C ALA A 79 -21.52 -4.10 -38.70
N ALA A 80 -21.22 -4.84 -39.77
CA ALA A 80 -20.50 -6.10 -39.82
C ALA A 80 -19.00 -6.03 -39.48
N ASN A 81 -18.50 -7.19 -39.06
CA ASN A 81 -17.09 -7.51 -38.78
C ASN A 81 -16.17 -7.23 -40.01
N PRO A 82 -15.00 -6.59 -39.88
CA PRO A 82 -14.09 -6.43 -41.00
C PRO A 82 -13.33 -7.73 -41.31
N THR A 83 -13.63 -8.29 -42.48
CA THR A 83 -12.86 -9.33 -43.16
C THR A 83 -11.54 -8.79 -43.68
N TRP A 84 -10.42 -9.43 -43.32
CA TRP A 84 -9.12 -9.28 -43.99
C TRP A 84 -9.05 -10.14 -45.26
N PRO A 85 -8.47 -9.67 -46.38
CA PRO A 85 -8.31 -10.47 -47.59
C PRO A 85 -6.94 -11.14 -47.66
N GLY A 86 -6.91 -12.44 -47.99
CA GLY A 86 -5.69 -13.07 -48.51
C GLY A 86 -5.55 -14.58 -48.26
N GLY A 87 -5.80 -15.38 -49.30
CA GLY A 87 -5.07 -16.63 -49.58
C GLY A 87 -5.66 -17.95 -49.05
N GLN A 88 -6.49 -18.60 -49.86
CA GLN A 88 -6.84 -20.02 -49.74
C GLN A 88 -5.90 -20.89 -50.61
N SER A 89 -5.40 -21.99 -50.05
CA SER A 89 -5.23 -23.33 -50.67
C SER A 89 -4.27 -24.15 -49.81
N GLY A 90 -4.42 -25.45 -49.56
CA GLY A 90 -5.49 -26.42 -49.75
C GLY A 90 -5.47 -27.36 -48.53
N GLY A 91 -6.56 -28.04 -48.21
CA GLY A 91 -6.74 -29.40 -48.71
C GLY A 91 -6.15 -30.43 -47.74
N ASN A 92 -6.86 -30.73 -46.66
CA ASN A 92 -6.55 -31.88 -45.80
C ASN A 92 -7.35 -33.08 -46.33
N SER A 93 -6.66 -34.11 -46.82
CA SER A 93 -7.27 -35.42 -47.10
C SER A 93 -6.28 -36.52 -46.75
N MET A 94 -6.76 -37.41 -45.89
CA MET A 94 -6.09 -38.55 -45.29
C MET A 94 -5.80 -39.63 -46.33
N TRP A 95 -4.65 -40.32 -46.18
CA TRP A 95 -4.38 -41.65 -46.74
C TRP A 95 -3.63 -42.47 -45.68
N PRO A 96 -3.98 -43.75 -45.44
CA PRO A 96 -3.21 -44.63 -44.56
C PRO A 96 -2.36 -45.64 -45.36
N GLY A 97 -1.14 -45.93 -44.90
CA GLY A 97 -0.46 -47.20 -45.16
C GLY A 97 0.98 -47.14 -45.71
N GLY A 98 1.92 -47.71 -44.95
CA GLY A 98 2.79 -48.78 -45.49
C GLY A 98 4.26 -48.51 -45.86
N ASN A 99 5.15 -48.65 -44.86
CA ASN A 99 6.45 -49.36 -44.87
C ASN A 99 7.70 -48.70 -45.55
N PRO A 100 8.94 -49.22 -45.34
CA PRO A 100 9.95 -48.64 -44.45
C PRO A 100 11.27 -48.31 -45.20
N SER A 101 12.32 -47.97 -44.46
CA SER A 101 13.74 -47.85 -44.86
C SER A 101 14.23 -46.49 -45.38
N GLN A 102 14.89 -45.71 -44.51
CA GLN A 102 16.32 -45.38 -44.62
C GLN A 102 16.83 -44.58 -43.40
N PRO A 103 18.15 -44.61 -43.10
CA PRO A 103 18.70 -44.19 -41.82
C PRO A 103 19.41 -42.81 -41.84
N THR A 104 19.62 -42.29 -40.63
CA THR A 104 20.59 -41.25 -40.16
C THR A 104 20.46 -39.79 -40.63
N THR A 105 20.30 -38.87 -39.66
CA THR A 105 21.32 -37.85 -39.27
C THR A 105 20.95 -37.21 -37.92
N PRO A 106 21.85 -37.14 -36.92
CA PRO A 106 21.65 -36.32 -35.72
C PRO A 106 22.23 -34.91 -35.94
N GLY A 107 21.41 -33.88 -35.86
CA GLY A 107 21.92 -32.51 -35.72
C GLY A 107 21.05 -31.43 -36.36
N SER A 108 20.07 -30.92 -35.62
CA SER A 108 19.70 -29.50 -35.71
C SER A 108 18.94 -29.10 -34.45
N TYR A 109 19.64 -28.46 -33.51
CA TYR A 109 18.99 -27.71 -32.44
C TYR A 109 18.39 -26.45 -33.08
N GLY A 110 17.09 -26.49 -33.35
CA GLY A 110 16.33 -25.30 -33.73
C GLY A 110 16.29 -24.29 -32.57
N PRO A 111 16.11 -22.99 -32.86
CA PRO A 111 16.06 -21.97 -31.82
C PRO A 111 14.87 -22.25 -30.90
N GLY A 112 15.17 -22.43 -29.61
CA GLY A 112 14.17 -22.73 -28.59
C GLY A 112 13.05 -21.69 -28.60
N ALA A 113 11.81 -22.17 -28.53
CA ALA A 113 10.64 -21.32 -28.39
C ALA A 113 10.83 -20.34 -27.21
N PRO A 114 10.44 -19.07 -27.34
CA PRO A 114 10.56 -18.11 -26.26
C PRO A 114 9.72 -18.60 -25.07
N THR A 115 10.37 -18.80 -23.93
CA THR A 115 9.70 -19.06 -22.65
C THR A 115 8.68 -17.95 -22.39
N PRO A 116 7.43 -18.27 -22.03
CA PRO A 116 6.45 -17.26 -21.64
C PRO A 116 7.01 -16.46 -20.48
N ALA A 117 7.19 -15.14 -20.67
CA ALA A 117 7.53 -14.25 -19.58
C ALA A 117 6.43 -14.34 -18.52
N ALA A 118 6.84 -14.48 -17.25
CA ALA A 118 5.89 -14.45 -16.14
C ALA A 118 5.05 -13.16 -16.20
N PRO A 119 3.76 -13.19 -15.84
CA PRO A 119 2.90 -12.00 -15.86
C PRO A 119 3.54 -10.87 -15.04
N GLN A 120 3.84 -9.75 -15.70
CA GLN A 120 4.45 -8.62 -15.05
C GLN A 120 3.38 -7.81 -14.30
N LYS A 121 3.57 -7.61 -12.99
CA LYS A 121 2.67 -6.84 -12.14
C LYS A 121 2.64 -5.38 -12.62
N ASN A 122 1.45 -4.83 -12.88
CA ASN A 122 1.30 -3.42 -13.24
C ASN A 122 1.48 -2.55 -11.98
N LEU A 123 2.52 -1.72 -11.95
CA LEU A 123 2.91 -0.90 -10.79
C LEU A 123 2.59 0.60 -10.99
N ALA A 124 1.62 0.92 -11.85
CA ALA A 124 1.16 2.30 -12.01
C ALA A 124 0.50 2.84 -10.74
N VAL A 125 0.69 4.14 -10.45
CA VAL A 125 0.07 4.84 -9.32
C VAL A 125 -1.09 5.72 -9.86
N PRO A 126 -2.32 5.65 -9.31
CA PRO A 126 -2.71 4.90 -8.11
C PRO A 126 -2.65 3.39 -8.30
N TYR A 127 -2.12 2.71 -7.29
CA TYR A 127 -1.93 1.28 -7.27
C TYR A 127 -2.87 0.65 -6.26
N GLU A 128 -3.58 -0.41 -6.64
CA GLU A 128 -4.44 -1.19 -5.74
C GLU A 128 -4.08 -2.67 -5.83
N GLU A 129 -4.01 -3.33 -4.68
CA GLU A 129 -3.80 -4.76 -4.55
C GLU A 129 -4.80 -5.36 -3.57
N LYS A 130 -5.45 -6.46 -3.98
CA LYS A 130 -6.22 -7.28 -3.06
C LYS A 130 -5.28 -8.12 -2.22
N LEU A 131 -5.61 -8.24 -0.94
CA LEU A 131 -4.90 -9.05 0.05
C LEU A 131 -5.80 -10.26 0.38
N PRO A 132 -5.60 -11.42 -0.27
CA PRO A 132 -6.41 -12.60 0.01
C PRO A 132 -6.30 -13.00 1.48
N GLY A 133 -7.44 -13.15 2.16
CA GLY A 133 -7.50 -13.44 3.60
C GLY A 133 -7.33 -12.21 4.51
N GLY A 134 -7.12 -11.02 3.92
CA GLY A 134 -6.92 -9.78 4.65
C GLY A 134 -5.59 -9.71 5.38
N MET A 135 -5.48 -8.75 6.31
CA MET A 135 -4.33 -8.64 7.20
C MET A 135 -4.40 -9.73 8.28
N TYR A 136 -3.25 -10.22 8.73
CA TYR A 136 -3.13 -11.14 9.85
C TYR A 136 -1.75 -11.01 10.50
N ASP A 137 -1.61 -11.54 11.72
CA ASP A 137 -0.36 -11.50 12.47
C ASP A 137 0.81 -12.07 11.65
N LYS A 138 1.94 -11.37 11.66
CA LYS A 138 3.15 -11.65 10.87
C LYS A 138 3.04 -11.41 9.36
N LEU A 139 1.93 -10.88 8.83
CA LEU A 139 1.89 -10.44 7.44
C LEU A 139 2.74 -9.18 7.26
N LEU A 140 3.69 -9.22 6.34
CA LEU A 140 4.57 -8.13 5.97
C LEU A 140 4.25 -7.66 4.55
N ILE A 141 4.00 -6.36 4.42
CA ILE A 141 3.90 -5.67 3.13
C ILE A 141 5.21 -4.89 2.92
N THR A 142 5.89 -5.16 1.81
CA THR A 142 7.08 -4.41 1.37
C THR A 142 6.75 -3.62 0.12
N ILE A 143 6.98 -2.31 0.14
CA ILE A 143 6.74 -1.37 -0.96
C ILE A 143 8.06 -0.71 -1.30
N LYS A 144 8.53 -0.86 -2.54
CA LYS A 144 9.73 -0.20 -3.05
C LYS A 144 9.36 0.77 -4.15
N GLY A 145 10.07 1.88 -4.20
CA GLY A 145 9.82 2.90 -5.19
C GLY A 145 10.74 4.09 -5.06
N THR A 146 10.41 5.15 -5.78
CA THR A 146 11.11 6.44 -5.74
C THR A 146 10.11 7.55 -5.47
N ILE A 147 10.41 8.40 -4.49
CA ILE A 147 9.62 9.61 -4.21
C ILE A 147 9.87 10.60 -5.35
N LYS A 148 8.81 11.22 -5.88
CA LYS A 148 8.98 12.22 -6.95
C LYS A 148 9.74 13.46 -6.45
N PRO A 149 10.57 14.14 -7.27
CA PRO A 149 11.38 15.29 -6.85
C PRO A 149 10.62 16.47 -6.22
N ASN A 150 9.35 16.65 -6.56
CA ASN A 150 8.49 17.72 -6.02
C ASN A 150 7.29 17.15 -5.25
N ALA A 151 7.46 15.98 -4.62
CA ALA A 151 6.37 15.32 -3.91
C ALA A 151 5.77 16.22 -2.82
N GLY A 152 4.45 16.41 -2.85
CA GLY A 152 3.70 17.05 -1.78
C GLY A 152 3.29 16.04 -0.72
N ARG A 153 2.87 14.84 -1.15
CA ARG A 153 2.49 13.74 -0.26
C ARG A 153 2.59 12.37 -0.92
N ILE A 154 2.74 11.35 -0.09
CA ILE A 154 2.39 9.96 -0.48
C ILE A 154 1.28 9.46 0.43
N THR A 155 0.51 8.48 -0.03
CA THR A 155 -0.50 7.82 0.80
C THR A 155 -0.45 6.32 0.59
N VAL A 156 -0.46 5.59 1.69
CA VAL A 156 -0.72 4.15 1.73
C VAL A 156 -1.95 3.92 2.60
N ASN A 157 -2.95 3.22 2.07
CA ASN A 157 -4.17 2.86 2.77
C ASN A 157 -4.27 1.34 2.86
N LEU A 158 -4.62 0.85 4.05
CA LEU A 158 -5.14 -0.50 4.26
C LEU A 158 -6.64 -0.39 4.55
N SER A 159 -7.46 -0.90 3.63
CA SER A 159 -8.91 -0.69 3.64
C SER A 159 -9.70 -1.97 3.87
N ALA A 160 -10.85 -1.81 4.51
CA ALA A 160 -11.89 -2.83 4.71
C ALA A 160 -13.20 -2.32 4.11
N GLY A 161 -13.47 -2.66 2.85
CA GLY A 161 -14.56 -2.05 2.10
C GLY A 161 -14.34 -0.54 1.95
N ASN A 162 -15.30 0.26 2.43
CA ASN A 162 -15.23 1.74 2.38
C ASN A 162 -14.44 2.35 3.54
N ASP A 163 -14.11 1.56 4.57
CA ASP A 163 -13.35 2.04 5.71
C ASP A 163 -11.84 1.92 5.44
N ILE A 164 -11.06 2.83 6.02
CA ILE A 164 -9.59 2.78 6.01
C ILE A 164 -9.14 2.44 7.43
N ALA A 165 -8.68 1.20 7.63
CA ALA A 165 -8.17 0.76 8.91
C ALA A 165 -6.86 1.45 9.27
N PHE A 166 -5.98 1.64 8.28
CA PHE A 166 -4.72 2.36 8.44
C PHE A 166 -4.45 3.28 7.26
N HIS A 167 -4.48 4.58 7.52
CA HIS A 167 -4.07 5.63 6.60
C HIS A 167 -2.67 6.11 6.99
N PHE A 168 -1.68 5.84 6.15
CA PHE A 168 -0.31 6.33 6.32
C PHE A 168 -0.03 7.43 5.30
N ASN A 169 0.18 8.66 5.77
CA ASN A 169 0.27 9.82 4.90
C ASN A 169 1.45 10.75 5.27
N PRO A 170 2.65 10.44 4.76
CA PRO A 170 3.77 11.37 4.73
C PRO A 170 3.45 12.60 3.88
N ARG A 171 3.55 13.77 4.49
CA ARG A 171 3.39 15.09 3.87
C ARG A 171 4.74 15.79 3.92
N PHE A 172 5.25 16.18 2.76
CA PHE A 172 6.57 16.81 2.64
C PHE A 172 6.53 18.31 3.00
N ASN A 173 5.35 18.90 3.06
CA ASN A 173 5.13 20.24 3.55
C ASN A 173 3.71 20.38 4.11
N GLU A 174 3.62 20.58 5.42
CA GLU A 174 2.44 21.04 6.14
C GLU A 174 2.88 22.24 6.99
N SER A 175 2.52 23.45 6.53
CA SER A 175 2.92 24.71 7.17
C SER A 175 4.43 24.84 7.43
N GLY A 176 5.25 24.45 6.44
CA GLY A 176 6.71 24.53 6.50
C GLY A 176 7.38 23.34 7.20
N LYS A 177 6.62 22.32 7.62
CA LYS A 177 7.14 21.13 8.31
C LYS A 177 6.83 19.85 7.54
N LYS A 178 7.75 18.90 7.61
CA LYS A 178 7.50 17.52 7.17
C LYS A 178 6.81 16.76 8.30
N VAL A 179 5.74 16.03 7.99
CA VAL A 179 4.97 15.26 8.98
C VAL A 179 4.52 13.93 8.40
N ILE A 180 4.34 12.92 9.23
CA ILE A 180 3.59 11.71 8.87
C ILE A 180 2.29 11.75 9.64
N VAL A 181 1.17 11.80 8.93
CA VAL A 181 -0.16 11.64 9.54
C VAL A 181 -0.55 10.17 9.47
N ARG A 182 -0.87 9.58 10.63
CA ARG A 182 -1.58 8.30 10.70
C ARG A 182 -3.01 8.50 11.19
N ASN A 183 -3.95 7.79 10.61
CA ASN A 183 -5.34 7.81 11.07
C ASN A 183 -6.12 6.57 10.59
N SER A 184 -7.40 6.50 10.95
CA SER A 184 -8.39 5.58 10.39
C SER A 184 -9.61 6.37 9.94
N LEU A 185 -10.27 5.90 8.88
CA LEU A 185 -11.57 6.39 8.40
C LEU A 185 -12.58 5.28 8.65
N VAL A 186 -13.61 5.51 9.47
CA VAL A 186 -14.65 4.52 9.76
C VAL A 186 -16.01 5.19 9.63
N GLY A 187 -16.89 4.62 8.81
CA GLY A 187 -18.21 5.19 8.55
C GLY A 187 -18.11 6.63 8.02
N GLU A 188 -17.21 6.85 7.06
CA GLU A 188 -16.93 8.15 6.42
C GLU A 188 -16.38 9.25 7.35
N LYS A 189 -15.97 8.88 8.58
CA LYS A 189 -15.43 9.83 9.55
C LYS A 189 -13.99 9.52 9.89
N TRP A 190 -13.14 10.54 9.79
CA TRP A 190 -11.76 10.47 10.25
C TRP A 190 -11.71 10.43 11.77
N GLY A 191 -10.88 9.55 12.31
CA GLY A 191 -10.58 9.51 13.74
C GLY A 191 -9.60 10.61 14.19
N LYS A 192 -9.05 10.44 15.39
CA LYS A 192 -7.96 11.30 15.89
C LYS A 192 -6.67 11.04 15.11
N GLU A 193 -6.02 12.08 14.62
CA GLU A 193 -4.71 11.95 13.96
C GLU A 193 -3.60 11.61 14.96
N GLU A 194 -2.68 10.76 14.54
CA GLU A 194 -1.39 10.51 15.20
C GLU A 194 -0.27 11.06 14.33
N ARG A 195 0.65 11.81 14.94
CA ARG A 195 1.64 12.65 14.25
C ARG A 195 3.04 12.57 14.86
N ASP A 196 3.17 11.83 15.97
CA ASP A 196 4.43 11.55 16.64
C ASP A 196 5.36 10.79 15.69
N MET A 197 6.60 11.29 15.55
CA MET A 197 7.68 10.62 14.84
C MET A 197 9.01 11.22 15.30
N LYS A 198 10.07 10.39 15.35
CA LYS A 198 11.42 10.89 15.69
C LYS A 198 12.04 11.69 14.55
N GLN A 199 11.84 11.23 13.32
CA GLN A 199 12.39 11.83 12.11
C GLN A 199 11.51 11.50 10.90
N PHE A 200 11.56 12.36 9.88
CA PHE A 200 10.88 12.12 8.60
C PHE A 200 11.82 11.36 7.65
N PRO A 201 11.51 10.11 7.26
CA PRO A 201 12.48 9.21 6.63
C PRO A 201 12.54 9.33 5.10
N PHE A 202 11.65 10.10 4.48
CA PHE A 202 11.58 10.21 3.01
C PHE A 202 12.31 11.46 2.50
N VAL A 203 12.99 11.29 1.36
CA VAL A 203 13.67 12.36 0.64
C VAL A 203 13.11 12.43 -0.77
N GLN A 204 12.75 13.63 -1.22
CA GLN A 204 12.23 13.84 -2.57
C GLN A 204 13.30 13.47 -3.61
N GLY A 205 12.90 12.75 -4.66
CA GLY A 205 13.79 12.26 -5.70
C GLY A 205 14.59 11.00 -5.34
N GLN A 206 14.47 10.49 -4.11
CA GLN A 206 15.25 9.33 -3.64
C GLN A 206 14.41 8.04 -3.61
N PRO A 207 15.07 6.88 -3.78
CA PRO A 207 14.43 5.58 -3.57
C PRO A 207 14.07 5.37 -2.10
N PHE A 208 13.06 4.54 -1.86
CA PHE A 208 12.67 4.11 -0.54
C PHE A 208 12.27 2.63 -0.55
N GLU A 209 12.42 1.99 0.62
CA GLU A 209 11.79 0.73 0.97
C GLU A 209 10.92 0.95 2.21
N LEU A 210 9.60 0.82 2.06
CA LEU A 210 8.63 0.90 3.14
C LEU A 210 8.17 -0.51 3.50
N LYS A 211 8.22 -0.84 4.79
CA LYS A 211 7.74 -2.11 5.35
C LYS A 211 6.62 -1.83 6.35
N ILE A 212 5.50 -2.54 6.20
CA ILE A 212 4.37 -2.51 7.12
C ILE A 212 4.16 -3.94 7.61
N LEU A 213 4.49 -4.18 8.88
CA LEU A 213 4.26 -5.45 9.56
C LEU A 213 2.96 -5.38 10.34
N CYS A 214 2.06 -6.32 10.09
CA CYS A 214 0.89 -6.52 10.93
C CYS A 214 1.24 -7.43 12.10
N THR A 215 0.98 -6.97 13.32
CA THR A 215 1.03 -7.78 14.53
C THR A 215 -0.39 -8.03 15.05
N THR A 216 -0.51 -8.78 16.14
CA THR A 216 -1.77 -8.95 16.86
C THR A 216 -2.40 -7.65 17.39
N THR A 217 -1.61 -6.60 17.63
CA THR A 217 -2.09 -5.37 18.30
C THR A 217 -1.93 -4.10 17.47
N GLU A 218 -1.01 -4.06 16.51
CA GLU A 218 -0.67 -2.85 15.78
C GLU A 218 -0.04 -3.11 14.41
N PHE A 219 0.07 -2.06 13.62
CA PHE A 219 0.95 -2.02 12.46
C PHE A 219 2.29 -1.40 12.88
N LYS A 220 3.39 -2.10 12.60
CA LYS A 220 4.76 -1.57 12.79
C LYS A 220 5.30 -1.14 11.44
N VAL A 221 5.84 0.07 11.37
CA VAL A 221 6.33 0.67 10.12
C VAL A 221 7.82 0.92 10.18
N ALA A 222 8.53 0.46 9.16
CA ALA A 222 9.93 0.75 8.94
C ALA A 222 10.16 1.33 7.55
N VAL A 223 11.11 2.25 7.42
CA VAL A 223 11.54 2.82 6.14
C VAL A 223 13.07 2.69 6.05
N ASN A 224 13.56 2.15 4.94
CA ASN A 224 14.99 1.92 4.69
C ASN A 224 15.66 1.19 5.88
N ASN A 225 15.02 0.11 6.35
CA ASN A 225 15.44 -0.73 7.46
C ASN A 225 15.50 -0.05 8.85
N SER A 226 14.96 1.16 8.99
CA SER A 226 14.86 1.85 10.28
C SER A 226 13.41 1.92 10.73
N HIS A 227 13.14 1.58 11.98
CA HIS A 227 11.81 1.73 12.57
C HIS A 227 11.39 3.20 12.62
N VAL A 228 10.16 3.49 12.22
CA VAL A 228 9.63 4.85 12.13
C VAL A 228 8.53 5.08 13.17
N LEU A 229 7.55 4.19 13.22
CA LEU A 229 6.36 4.34 14.06
C LEU A 229 5.58 3.03 14.22
N GLU A 230 4.65 3.06 15.16
CA GLU A 230 3.64 2.03 15.42
C GLU A 230 2.25 2.67 15.32
N PHE A 231 1.26 1.90 14.88
CA PHE A 231 -0.14 2.35 14.83
C PHE A 231 -1.06 1.25 15.35
N ARG A 232 -1.62 1.45 16.54
CA ARG A 232 -2.49 0.47 17.19
C ARG A 232 -3.75 0.22 16.37
N HIS A 233 -4.17 -1.04 16.27
CA HIS A 233 -5.36 -1.42 15.52
C HIS A 233 -6.60 -0.72 16.08
N ARG A 234 -7.24 0.12 15.25
CA ARG A 234 -8.56 0.68 15.53
C ARG A 234 -9.68 -0.19 14.96
N LEU A 235 -9.41 -0.85 13.84
CA LEU A 235 -10.27 -1.89 13.28
C LEU A 235 -9.64 -3.25 13.59
N THR A 236 -10.28 -4.04 14.44
CA THR A 236 -9.70 -5.28 14.99
C THR A 236 -10.03 -6.53 14.19
N ASN A 237 -11.03 -6.49 13.30
CA ASN A 237 -11.27 -7.55 12.34
C ASN A 237 -10.24 -7.48 11.21
N LEU A 238 -9.02 -7.97 11.46
CA LEU A 238 -7.91 -7.85 10.51
C LEU A 238 -8.19 -8.51 9.16
N SER A 239 -8.94 -9.61 9.15
CA SER A 239 -9.30 -10.34 7.94
C SER A 239 -10.20 -9.54 6.98
N SER A 240 -10.93 -8.52 7.47
CA SER A 240 -11.71 -7.64 6.60
C SER A 240 -10.86 -6.58 5.91
N ILE A 241 -9.65 -6.30 6.41
CA ILE A 241 -8.69 -5.35 5.84
C ILE A 241 -8.00 -6.02 4.66
N ASN A 242 -8.60 -5.94 3.48
CA ASN A 242 -8.27 -6.79 2.33
C ASN A 242 -7.83 -6.03 1.07
N THR A 243 -7.61 -4.72 1.18
CA THR A 243 -7.20 -3.89 0.06
C THR A 243 -6.05 -2.97 0.47
N LEU A 244 -4.93 -3.08 -0.23
CA LEU A 244 -3.80 -2.14 -0.18
C LEU A 244 -3.98 -1.11 -1.30
N GLY A 245 -3.99 0.17 -0.95
CA GLY A 245 -4.00 1.28 -1.90
C GLY A 245 -2.78 2.18 -1.74
N ILE A 246 -2.12 2.54 -2.84
CA ILE A 246 -0.95 3.43 -2.86
C ILE A 246 -1.20 4.57 -3.83
N TYR A 247 -1.04 5.80 -3.36
CA TYR A 247 -1.46 7.01 -4.08
C TYR A 247 -0.40 8.12 -4.05
N TYR A 248 -0.58 9.08 -4.96
CA TYR A 248 0.14 10.35 -5.05
C TYR A 248 1.61 10.24 -5.51
N ASP A 249 2.53 10.94 -4.83
CA ASP A 249 3.76 11.43 -5.45
C ASP A 249 4.95 10.45 -5.37
N LEU A 250 4.74 9.24 -5.88
CA LEU A 250 5.78 8.21 -5.98
C LEU A 250 5.68 7.42 -7.30
N THR A 251 6.73 6.67 -7.58
CA THR A 251 6.76 5.60 -8.59
C THR A 251 7.06 4.29 -7.88
N LEU A 252 6.43 3.20 -8.30
CA LEU A 252 6.62 1.88 -7.69
C LEU A 252 7.58 1.03 -8.52
N SER A 253 8.44 0.29 -7.83
CA SER A 253 9.36 -0.68 -8.44
C SER A 253 9.13 -2.11 -7.95
N ASP A 254 8.61 -2.28 -6.74
CA ASP A 254 8.20 -3.60 -6.20
C ASP A 254 7.08 -3.41 -5.17
N VAL A 255 6.14 -4.34 -5.14
CA VAL A 255 5.15 -4.48 -4.05
C VAL A 255 5.03 -5.96 -3.75
N ARG A 256 5.37 -6.34 -2.52
CA ARG A 256 5.40 -7.73 -2.08
C ARG A 256 4.61 -7.89 -0.79
N VAL A 257 3.89 -9.00 -0.71
CA VAL A 257 3.16 -9.42 0.48
C VAL A 257 3.68 -10.81 0.86
N GLU A 258 4.15 -10.95 2.09
CA GLU A 258 4.73 -12.20 2.59
C GLU A 258 4.32 -12.44 4.04
N LYS A 259 4.34 -13.72 4.44
CA LYS A 259 4.17 -14.11 5.85
C LYS A 259 5.54 -14.34 6.45
N LEU A 260 5.82 -13.67 7.56
CA LEU A 260 7.01 -13.98 8.35
C LEU A 260 6.76 -15.28 9.13
N HIS A 261 7.78 -16.15 9.15
CA HIS A 261 7.74 -17.43 9.85
C HIS A 261 8.25 -17.26 11.28
#